data_AF-A0A2E0X4R4-F1
#
_entry.id   AF-A0A2E0X4R4-F1
#
_cell.length_a   1.000
_cell.length_b   1.000
_cell.length_c   1.000
_cell.angle_alpha   90.00
_cell.angle_beta   90.00
_cell.angle_gamma   90.00
#
_symmetry.space_group_name_H-M   'P 1'
#
loop_
_entity.id
_entity.type
_entity.pdbx_description
1 polymer ?
#
loop_
_entity_poly.entity_id
_entity_poly.type
_entity_poly.pdbx_seq_one_letter_code
_entity_poly.pdbx_strand_id
1 'polypeptide(L)'
;MHELLLRRRLLGCRTIAAALTAVVSATCLPLAVARTDGQLKLTVVDAASGEPMPVRLELRDARNRLARLKPPGTVVAGDGVYFSGDVLLELRRGRYSLLLEAGPEYQTFFTQPGTLEIVRGADDAKEIAMTRRVDMHEEGWYAGDLDVQSPDAGLDVVMAARGVDVAPRTVVANRAGKCEESRGAPAAGQLTAALDQRRGGGLLFVSAESPVDVCQWKDAESTMAALQAGRDAGAVTIARQASAWDLPLWVAGGQLDAVQILHAATPKRRGDEHPVVRPLDRTFFPGKEGPGRYAESIYHRLLECGLRITPAAGTAAGETNQPLGANRVYVHCGEQFTPDEWLGGLRSGAVVVTNGPLLRPLVQGQPPGAVFHLPAGTQHSFQIGLNLAFYAQTHIEYLEIVKNGSVLHTVRLDELAQAGGKLPEVPFDGSGWFLVRAVTDATDRYEYATSGAWFVEQDYQPRISRTAAEYFLTWLDDLSREFADDANLQADVAAARPFWEDLRSRANAD
;
A
#
# COMPACT_ATOMS: atom_id res chain seq x y z
N MET A 1 60.25 -37.28 27.97
CA MET A 1 61.28 -38.14 28.59
C MET A 1 60.62 -39.49 28.84
N HIS A 2 61.15 -40.53 28.19
CA HIS A 2 60.72 -41.95 28.15
C HIS A 2 59.36 -42.28 27.49
N GLU A 3 59.33 -42.90 26.30
CA GLU A 3 59.70 -44.29 25.94
C GLU A 3 58.62 -45.30 26.37
N LEU A 4 58.25 -46.35 25.63
CA LEU A 4 58.46 -46.85 24.27
C LEU A 4 57.60 -48.14 24.16
N LEU A 5 57.00 -48.41 22.99
CA LEU A 5 56.75 -49.73 22.36
C LEU A 5 56.04 -50.89 23.12
N LEU A 6 55.07 -51.52 22.43
CA LEU A 6 55.30 -52.88 21.92
C LEU A 6 54.41 -53.23 20.72
N ARG A 7 55.04 -53.90 19.75
CA ARG A 7 54.52 -54.42 18.47
C ARG A 7 53.98 -55.85 18.61
N ARG A 8 53.31 -56.30 17.53
CA ARG A 8 53.08 -57.67 17.00
C ARG A 8 51.80 -58.35 17.51
N ARG A 9 51.08 -59.19 16.77
CA ARG A 9 50.87 -59.57 15.34
C ARG A 9 50.19 -60.96 15.45
N LEU A 10 49.22 -61.22 14.58
CA LEU A 10 48.82 -62.53 14.01
C LEU A 10 47.76 -63.40 14.72
N LEU A 11 47.14 -64.20 13.84
CA LEU A 11 46.00 -65.12 13.95
C LEU A 11 44.64 -64.41 14.01
N GLY A 12 43.80 -64.41 12.97
CA GLY A 12 43.57 -65.41 11.93
C GLY A 12 42.29 -66.15 12.27
N CYS A 13 41.17 -65.77 11.63
CA CYS A 13 40.03 -66.69 11.51
C CYS A 13 39.10 -66.25 10.37
N ARG A 14 38.93 -67.16 9.42
CA ARG A 14 37.95 -67.12 8.34
C ARG A 14 36.54 -67.35 8.90
N THR A 15 35.57 -66.54 8.50
CA THR A 15 34.11 -66.85 8.56
C THR A 15 33.48 -66.13 7.37
N ILE A 16 33.33 -66.81 6.23
CA ILE A 16 32.10 -67.46 5.73
C ILE A 16 30.87 -66.55 5.84
N ALA A 17 30.42 -66.13 4.67
CA ALA A 17 29.25 -65.32 4.39
C ALA A 17 27.94 -66.04 4.73
N ALA A 18 26.99 -65.30 5.28
CA ALA A 18 25.57 -65.59 5.17
C ALA A 18 24.85 -64.30 4.75
N ALA A 19 24.34 -64.29 3.53
CA ALA A 19 23.58 -63.21 2.96
C ALA A 19 22.15 -63.21 3.53
N LEU A 20 21.71 -62.05 4.05
CA LEU A 20 20.31 -61.77 4.37
C LEU A 20 19.85 -60.62 3.48
N THR A 21 19.22 -60.98 2.37
CA THR A 21 18.53 -60.07 1.46
C THR A 21 17.20 -59.67 2.11
N ALA A 22 17.17 -58.52 2.78
CA ALA A 22 15.92 -57.93 3.24
C ALA A 22 15.23 -57.24 2.05
N VAL A 23 14.18 -57.87 1.52
CA VAL A 23 13.24 -57.22 0.60
C VAL A 23 12.42 -56.21 1.41
N VAL A 24 12.80 -54.93 1.32
CA VAL A 24 11.98 -53.83 1.82
C VAL A 24 10.87 -53.61 0.79
N SER A 25 9.73 -54.25 1.02
CA SER A 25 8.49 -53.92 0.32
C SER A 25 8.10 -52.50 0.72
N ALA A 26 8.39 -51.53 -0.15
CA ALA A 26 7.87 -50.17 -0.03
C ALA A 26 6.36 -50.22 -0.25
N THR A 27 5.61 -50.47 0.83
CA THR A 27 4.18 -50.18 0.87
C THR A 27 4.02 -48.68 0.76
N CYS A 28 3.70 -48.23 -0.45
CA CYS A 28 3.21 -46.89 -0.72
C CYS A 28 1.87 -46.76 0.01
N LEU A 29 1.91 -46.35 1.28
CA LEU A 29 0.72 -45.93 2.01
C LEU A 29 0.17 -44.71 1.26
N PRO A 30 -1.06 -44.76 0.71
CA PRO A 30 -1.67 -43.56 0.17
C PRO A 30 -1.71 -42.53 1.30
N LEU A 31 -1.14 -41.35 1.05
CA LEU A 31 -1.38 -40.17 1.87
C LEU A 31 -2.89 -40.08 2.07
N ALA A 32 -3.35 -40.29 3.31
CA ALA A 32 -4.76 -40.23 3.63
C ALA A 32 -5.26 -38.83 3.27
N VAL A 33 -5.99 -38.74 2.16
CA VAL A 33 -6.79 -37.56 1.83
C VAL A 33 -7.67 -37.33 3.05
N ALA A 34 -7.48 -36.19 3.71
CA ALA A 34 -8.23 -35.87 4.90
C ALA A 34 -9.72 -35.89 4.57
N ARG A 35 -10.47 -36.86 5.09
CA ARG A 35 -11.91 -36.97 4.86
C ARG A 35 -12.59 -35.72 5.42
N THR A 36 -13.33 -35.02 4.55
CA THR A 36 -14.30 -33.99 4.91
C THR A 36 -15.51 -34.71 5.51
N ASP A 37 -16.13 -34.11 6.54
CA ASP A 37 -17.25 -34.73 7.27
C ASP A 37 -18.60 -34.15 6.86
N GLY A 38 -18.65 -32.97 6.26
CA GLY A 38 -19.88 -32.32 5.78
C GLY A 38 -19.59 -31.19 4.79
N GLN A 39 -20.64 -30.63 4.20
CA GLN A 39 -20.59 -29.56 3.22
C GLN A 39 -21.47 -28.38 3.64
N LEU A 40 -21.03 -27.18 3.30
CA LEU A 40 -21.77 -25.93 3.49
C LEU A 40 -21.74 -25.13 2.19
N LYS A 41 -22.90 -24.95 1.56
CA LYS A 41 -23.06 -24.03 0.45
C LYS A 41 -23.32 -22.62 0.98
N LEU A 42 -22.49 -21.67 0.55
CA LEU A 42 -22.71 -20.25 0.79
C LEU A 42 -23.15 -19.59 -0.51
N THR A 43 -24.13 -18.70 -0.42
CA THR A 43 -24.53 -17.81 -1.50
C THR A 43 -24.53 -16.39 -0.96
N VAL A 44 -23.86 -15.48 -1.64
CA VAL A 44 -23.64 -14.10 -1.19
C VAL A 44 -24.12 -13.15 -2.26
N VAL A 45 -25.01 -12.24 -1.86
CA VAL A 45 -25.68 -11.29 -2.75
C VAL A 45 -25.60 -9.88 -2.19
N ASP A 46 -25.69 -8.88 -3.06
CA ASP A 46 -25.94 -7.51 -2.64
C ASP A 46 -27.37 -7.38 -2.08
N ALA A 47 -27.52 -6.76 -0.91
CA ALA A 47 -28.81 -6.69 -0.23
C ALA A 47 -29.85 -5.80 -0.96
N ALA A 48 -29.42 -4.86 -1.79
CA ALA A 48 -30.30 -3.95 -2.50
C ALA A 48 -30.73 -4.53 -3.86
N SER A 49 -29.78 -5.06 -4.65
CA SER A 49 -30.08 -5.60 -5.98
C SER A 49 -30.49 -7.08 -5.97
N GLY A 50 -30.06 -7.85 -4.96
CA GLY A 50 -30.19 -9.30 -4.93
C GLY A 50 -29.22 -10.03 -5.88
N GLU A 51 -28.33 -9.31 -6.55
CA GLU A 51 -27.37 -9.90 -7.48
C GLU A 51 -26.20 -10.58 -6.75
N PRO A 52 -25.67 -11.70 -7.28
CA PRO A 52 -24.48 -12.34 -6.74
C PRO A 52 -23.28 -11.38 -6.74
N MET A 53 -22.51 -11.35 -5.66
CA MET A 53 -21.41 -10.40 -5.51
C MET A 53 -20.08 -11.05 -5.10
N PRO A 54 -18.93 -10.44 -5.44
CA PRO A 54 -17.62 -10.90 -5.02
C PRO A 54 -17.35 -10.57 -3.55
N VAL A 55 -16.82 -11.53 -2.80
CA VAL A 55 -16.48 -11.38 -1.39
C VAL A 55 -15.20 -12.12 -1.00
N ARG A 56 -14.54 -11.62 0.04
CA ARG A 56 -13.49 -12.32 0.79
C ARG A 56 -14.14 -13.06 1.95
N LEU A 57 -13.87 -14.36 2.04
CA LEU A 57 -14.21 -15.24 3.15
C LEU A 57 -12.99 -15.55 4.01
N GLU A 58 -13.15 -15.32 5.31
CA GLU A 58 -12.30 -15.85 6.35
C GLU A 58 -13.11 -16.84 7.21
N LEU A 59 -12.59 -18.05 7.34
CA LEU A 59 -13.20 -19.10 8.16
C LEU A 59 -12.25 -19.51 9.26
N ARG A 60 -12.70 -19.48 10.51
CA ARG A 60 -11.90 -19.90 11.67
C ARG A 60 -12.56 -21.05 12.42
N ASP A 61 -11.73 -21.94 12.96
CA ASP A 61 -12.20 -23.04 13.81
C ASP A 61 -12.50 -22.57 15.25
N ALA A 62 -13.04 -23.46 16.08
CA ALA A 62 -13.33 -23.20 17.50
C ALA A 62 -12.11 -22.76 18.35
N ARG A 63 -10.88 -22.93 17.86
CA ARG A 63 -9.63 -22.48 18.51
C ARG A 63 -9.13 -21.17 17.90
N ASN A 64 -9.97 -20.46 17.16
CA ASN A 64 -9.66 -19.24 16.43
C ASN A 64 -8.55 -19.40 15.36
N ARG A 65 -8.30 -20.63 14.91
CA ARG A 65 -7.29 -20.90 13.87
C ARG A 65 -7.94 -20.81 12.50
N LEU A 66 -7.27 -20.18 11.55
CA LEU A 66 -7.72 -20.09 10.18
C LEU A 66 -7.86 -21.49 9.56
N ALA A 67 -9.06 -21.79 9.06
CA ALA A 67 -9.32 -22.97 8.27
C ALA A 67 -8.80 -22.72 6.85
N ARG A 68 -7.66 -23.34 6.52
CA ARG A 68 -7.06 -23.24 5.19
C ARG A 68 -7.84 -24.09 4.21
N LEU A 69 -8.66 -23.45 3.38
CA LEU A 69 -9.48 -24.09 2.36
C LEU A 69 -8.97 -23.69 0.97
N LYS A 70 -9.21 -24.55 -0.01
CA LYS A 70 -9.06 -24.24 -1.44
C LYS A 70 -10.26 -24.78 -2.21
N PRO A 71 -11.47 -24.21 -1.99
CA PRO A 71 -12.66 -24.68 -2.70
C PRO A 71 -12.50 -24.50 -4.22
N PRO A 72 -13.07 -25.38 -5.05
CA PRO A 72 -13.06 -25.22 -6.50
C PRO A 72 -13.65 -23.86 -6.92
N GLY A 73 -13.07 -23.23 -7.93
CA GLY A 73 -13.57 -21.95 -8.48
C GLY A 73 -13.24 -20.71 -7.63
N THR A 74 -12.38 -20.82 -6.62
CA THR A 74 -12.00 -19.71 -5.74
C THR A 74 -10.55 -19.27 -5.92
N VAL A 75 -10.27 -18.04 -5.51
CA VAL A 75 -8.89 -17.51 -5.40
C VAL A 75 -8.51 -17.53 -3.93
N VAL A 76 -7.31 -18.00 -3.59
CA VAL A 76 -6.81 -18.00 -2.21
C VAL A 76 -5.59 -17.10 -2.13
N ALA A 77 -5.74 -15.98 -1.40
CA ALA A 77 -4.68 -14.99 -1.25
C ALA A 77 -4.62 -14.50 0.21
N GLY A 78 -3.41 -14.43 0.76
CA GLY A 78 -3.18 -14.13 2.17
C GLY A 78 -3.87 -15.14 3.10
N ASP A 79 -4.80 -14.63 3.91
CA ASP A 79 -5.59 -15.37 4.89
C ASP A 79 -7.07 -15.56 4.48
N GLY A 80 -7.44 -15.20 3.25
CA GLY A 80 -8.82 -15.26 2.76
C GLY A 80 -9.00 -16.17 1.55
N VAL A 81 -10.26 -16.57 1.34
CA VAL A 81 -10.77 -17.21 0.12
C VAL A 81 -11.69 -16.24 -0.59
N TYR A 82 -11.45 -15.95 -1.85
CA TYR A 82 -12.22 -15.01 -2.66
C TYR A 82 -13.07 -15.78 -3.67
N PHE A 83 -14.34 -15.41 -3.78
CA PHE A 83 -15.28 -16.01 -4.72
C PHE A 83 -16.37 -15.00 -5.08
N SER A 84 -17.14 -15.30 -6.13
CA SER A 84 -18.27 -14.47 -6.58
C SER A 84 -19.56 -15.28 -6.53
N GLY A 85 -20.56 -14.75 -5.82
CA GLY A 85 -21.85 -15.40 -5.70
C GLY A 85 -21.83 -16.59 -4.75
N ASP A 86 -21.55 -17.79 -5.23
CA ASP A 86 -21.63 -19.00 -4.43
C ASP A 86 -20.32 -19.79 -4.30
N VAL A 87 -20.19 -20.50 -3.18
CA VAL A 87 -19.08 -21.41 -2.93
C VAL A 87 -19.56 -22.61 -2.12
N LEU A 88 -19.08 -23.80 -2.48
CA LEU A 88 -19.27 -25.02 -1.71
C LEU A 88 -18.04 -25.29 -0.84
N LEU A 89 -18.22 -25.26 0.48
CA LEU A 89 -17.16 -25.51 1.45
C LEU A 89 -17.27 -26.95 1.96
N GLU A 90 -16.24 -27.75 1.70
CA GLU A 90 -16.11 -29.06 2.33
C GLU A 90 -15.35 -28.95 3.64
N LEU A 91 -16.02 -29.23 4.76
CA LEU A 91 -15.53 -28.94 6.10
C LEU A 91 -15.43 -30.22 6.94
N ARG A 92 -14.53 -30.18 7.93
CA ARG A 92 -14.48 -31.22 8.97
C ARG A 92 -15.56 -30.95 10.00
N ARG A 93 -15.93 -31.96 10.77
CA ARG A 93 -16.83 -31.74 11.89
C ARG A 93 -16.23 -30.77 12.89
N GLY A 94 -17.04 -29.87 13.41
CA GLY A 94 -16.59 -28.89 14.39
C GLY A 94 -17.34 -27.57 14.28
N ARG A 95 -16.98 -26.67 15.17
CA ARG A 95 -17.52 -25.32 15.21
C ARG A 95 -16.63 -24.36 14.47
N TYR A 96 -17.27 -23.45 13.75
CA TYR A 96 -16.63 -22.45 12.93
C TYR A 96 -17.21 -21.06 13.21
N SER A 97 -16.43 -20.05 12.87
CA SER A 97 -16.90 -18.68 12.68
C SER A 97 -16.53 -18.21 11.29
N LEU A 98 -17.47 -17.53 10.65
CA LEU A 98 -17.38 -17.00 9.30
C LEU A 98 -17.30 -15.48 9.36
N LEU A 99 -16.42 -14.91 8.56
CA LEU A 99 -16.32 -13.48 8.30
C LEU A 99 -16.30 -13.26 6.80
N LEU A 100 -17.18 -12.38 6.31
CA LEU A 100 -17.29 -11.98 4.90
C LEU A 100 -17.11 -10.48 4.76
N GLU A 101 -16.32 -10.10 3.77
CA GLU A 101 -16.00 -8.70 3.44
C GLU A 101 -16.16 -8.46 1.94
N ALA A 102 -16.65 -7.28 1.59
CA ALA A 102 -16.77 -6.78 0.22
C ALA A 102 -16.19 -5.36 0.15
N GLY A 103 -14.89 -5.25 0.34
CA GLY A 103 -14.20 -3.97 0.51
C GLY A 103 -14.69 -3.16 1.72
N PRO A 104 -14.25 -1.90 1.85
CA PRO A 104 -14.58 -1.05 3.00
C PRO A 104 -15.95 -0.36 2.91
N GLU A 105 -16.59 -0.43 1.74
CA GLU A 105 -17.87 0.21 1.46
C GLU A 105 -19.08 -0.59 1.97
N TYR A 106 -18.90 -1.89 2.17
CA TYR A 106 -19.93 -2.81 2.67
C TYR A 106 -19.76 -3.08 4.16
N GLN A 107 -20.90 -3.34 4.82
CA GLN A 107 -20.88 -3.86 6.18
C GLN A 107 -20.29 -5.28 6.21
N THR A 108 -19.23 -5.47 7.00
CA THR A 108 -18.69 -6.80 7.28
C THR A 108 -19.74 -7.70 7.91
N PHE A 109 -19.95 -8.87 7.32
CA PHE A 109 -20.77 -9.91 7.93
C PHE A 109 -19.88 -10.82 8.77
N PHE A 110 -20.27 -11.11 10.01
CA PHE A 110 -19.56 -12.07 10.84
C PHE A 110 -20.53 -12.86 11.71
N THR A 111 -20.19 -14.13 11.97
CA THR A 111 -20.96 -14.99 12.88
C THR A 111 -20.32 -15.03 14.26
N GLN A 112 -21.13 -15.06 15.32
CA GLN A 112 -20.63 -15.25 16.67
C GLN A 112 -19.90 -16.61 16.81
N PRO A 113 -18.80 -16.70 17.57
CA PRO A 113 -18.06 -17.94 17.75
C PRO A 113 -18.99 -19.10 18.20
N GLY A 114 -18.97 -20.20 17.45
CA GLY A 114 -19.73 -21.41 17.78
C GLY A 114 -21.17 -21.47 17.25
N THR A 115 -21.62 -20.47 16.50
CA THR A 115 -22.96 -20.47 15.87
C THR A 115 -23.05 -21.33 14.60
N LEU A 116 -21.93 -21.60 13.95
CA LEU A 116 -21.85 -22.53 12.82
C LEU A 116 -21.24 -23.86 13.30
N GLU A 117 -22.03 -24.93 13.33
CA GLU A 117 -21.57 -26.27 13.71
C GLU A 117 -21.75 -27.24 12.55
N ILE A 118 -20.65 -27.80 12.07
CA ILE A 118 -20.65 -28.84 11.03
C ILE A 118 -20.68 -30.20 11.72
N VAL A 119 -21.72 -30.97 11.45
CA VAL A 119 -21.87 -32.36 11.89
C VAL A 119 -21.54 -33.33 10.74
N ARG A 120 -21.39 -34.62 11.05
CA ARG A 120 -21.13 -35.63 10.01
C ARG A 120 -22.34 -35.76 9.10
N GLY A 121 -22.13 -35.69 7.80
CA GLY A 121 -23.15 -35.73 6.77
C GLY A 121 -23.94 -34.42 6.66
N ALA A 122 -23.47 -33.32 7.25
CA ALA A 122 -24.09 -32.01 7.07
C ALA A 122 -24.08 -31.62 5.58
N ASP A 123 -25.21 -31.09 5.12
CA ASP A 123 -25.43 -30.53 3.78
C ASP A 123 -26.25 -29.25 3.96
N ASP A 124 -25.57 -28.23 4.50
CA ASP A 124 -26.19 -26.98 4.89
C ASP A 124 -26.09 -25.96 3.74
N ALA A 125 -27.10 -25.10 3.60
CA ALA A 125 -27.07 -23.97 2.68
C ALA A 125 -27.37 -22.67 3.43
N LYS A 126 -26.61 -21.62 3.14
CA LYS A 126 -26.81 -20.30 3.74
C LYS A 126 -26.67 -19.20 2.69
N GLU A 127 -27.72 -18.41 2.58
CA GLU A 127 -27.71 -17.15 1.82
C GLU A 127 -27.37 -15.98 2.76
N ILE A 128 -26.51 -15.08 2.29
CA ILE A 128 -26.03 -13.92 3.05
C ILE A 128 -26.17 -12.69 2.15
N ALA A 129 -27.03 -11.75 2.56
CA ALA A 129 -27.18 -10.47 1.89
C ALA A 129 -26.25 -9.43 2.53
N MET A 130 -25.35 -8.83 1.75
CA MET A 130 -24.39 -7.83 2.19
C MET A 130 -24.96 -6.42 2.01
N THR A 131 -24.96 -5.61 3.07
CA THR A 131 -25.48 -4.24 3.03
C THR A 131 -24.36 -3.24 2.70
N ARG A 132 -24.47 -2.53 1.57
CA ARG A 132 -23.62 -1.38 1.26
C ARG A 132 -23.89 -0.22 2.21
N ARG A 133 -22.84 0.42 2.73
CA ARG A 133 -22.91 1.56 3.68
C ARG A 133 -22.60 2.89 3.01
N VAL A 134 -21.77 2.88 1.98
CA VAL A 134 -21.41 4.02 1.15
C VAL A 134 -21.21 3.52 -0.27
N ASP A 135 -21.56 4.33 -1.26
CA ASP A 135 -21.21 4.10 -2.65
C ASP A 135 -20.22 5.18 -3.07
N MET A 136 -18.94 4.83 -3.10
CA MET A 136 -17.88 5.79 -3.45
C MET A 136 -17.95 6.15 -4.94
N HIS A 137 -18.41 5.23 -5.79
CA HIS A 137 -18.53 5.43 -7.23
C HIS A 137 -19.62 6.45 -7.57
N GLU A 138 -20.77 6.41 -6.88
CA GLU A 138 -21.81 7.45 -7.01
C GLU A 138 -21.31 8.85 -6.60
N GLU A 139 -20.31 8.92 -5.71
CA GLU A 139 -19.65 10.15 -5.29
C GLU A 139 -18.40 10.51 -6.12
N GLY A 140 -18.11 9.75 -7.19
CA GLY A 140 -17.00 10.00 -8.12
C GLY A 140 -15.62 9.54 -7.62
N TRP A 141 -15.55 8.76 -6.53
CA TRP A 141 -14.31 8.27 -5.94
C TRP A 141 -14.04 6.81 -6.32
N TYR A 142 -12.85 6.54 -6.86
CA TYR A 142 -12.46 5.20 -7.32
C TYR A 142 -11.16 4.75 -6.65
N ALA A 143 -11.17 3.55 -6.09
CA ALA A 143 -10.07 3.01 -5.32
C ALA A 143 -8.97 2.44 -6.21
N GLY A 144 -7.72 2.64 -5.82
CA GLY A 144 -6.58 1.94 -6.39
C GLY A 144 -5.55 1.50 -5.37
N ASP A 145 -4.79 0.48 -5.77
CA ASP A 145 -3.60 -0.03 -5.08
C ASP A 145 -2.43 0.05 -6.07
N LEU A 146 -1.53 1.02 -5.85
CA LEU A 146 -0.50 1.37 -6.84
C LEU A 146 0.75 0.48 -6.78
N ASP A 147 0.80 -0.54 -5.91
CA ASP A 147 1.92 -1.46 -5.83
C ASP A 147 1.43 -2.92 -5.75
N VAL A 148 1.30 -3.56 -6.91
CA VAL A 148 0.88 -4.96 -7.05
C VAL A 148 1.96 -5.72 -7.82
N GLN A 149 2.52 -6.74 -7.18
CA GLN A 149 3.72 -7.46 -7.61
C GLN A 149 3.44 -8.90 -8.05
N SER A 150 2.41 -9.55 -7.49
CA SER A 150 2.05 -10.92 -7.85
C SER A 150 1.07 -10.99 -9.03
N PRO A 151 1.26 -11.97 -9.95
CA PRO A 151 0.25 -12.36 -10.92
C PRO A 151 -0.80 -13.24 -10.23
N ASP A 152 -1.78 -12.63 -9.57
CA ASP A 152 -2.85 -13.43 -8.99
C ASP A 152 -3.80 -13.88 -10.11
N ALA A 153 -3.83 -15.18 -10.41
CA ALA A 153 -4.89 -15.76 -11.21
C ALA A 153 -6.22 -15.47 -10.50
N GLY A 154 -7.12 -14.73 -11.17
CA GLY A 154 -8.34 -14.22 -10.55
C GLY A 154 -8.17 -12.89 -9.79
N LEU A 155 -7.16 -12.08 -10.17
CA LEU A 155 -6.99 -10.70 -9.71
C LEU A 155 -8.30 -9.90 -9.76
N ASP A 156 -9.09 -10.04 -10.83
CA ASP A 156 -10.38 -9.33 -10.98
C ASP A 156 -11.35 -9.67 -9.84
N VAL A 157 -11.42 -10.94 -9.42
CA VAL A 157 -12.28 -11.38 -8.30
C VAL A 157 -11.77 -10.81 -6.97
N VAL A 158 -10.44 -10.78 -6.78
CA VAL A 158 -9.82 -10.20 -5.58
C VAL A 158 -10.08 -8.69 -5.54
N MET A 159 -9.83 -7.97 -6.63
CA MET A 159 -10.08 -6.54 -6.76
C MET A 159 -11.54 -6.20 -6.44
N ALA A 160 -12.48 -6.89 -7.07
CA ALA A 160 -13.91 -6.64 -6.86
C ALA A 160 -14.34 -6.95 -5.42
N ALA A 161 -13.88 -8.07 -4.84
CA ALA A 161 -14.14 -8.42 -3.44
C ALA A 161 -13.49 -7.47 -2.42
N ARG A 162 -12.43 -6.74 -2.82
CA ARG A 162 -11.70 -5.79 -1.97
C ARG A 162 -12.13 -4.34 -2.19
N GLY A 163 -13.03 -4.08 -3.15
CA GLY A 163 -13.43 -2.74 -3.56
C GLY A 163 -12.22 -1.96 -4.08
N VAL A 164 -11.51 -2.52 -5.07
CA VAL A 164 -10.38 -1.87 -5.75
C VAL A 164 -10.68 -1.84 -7.25
N ASP A 165 -10.66 -0.64 -7.83
CA ASP A 165 -10.98 -0.41 -9.24
C ASP A 165 -9.72 -0.45 -10.11
N VAL A 166 -8.61 0.07 -9.59
CA VAL A 166 -7.34 0.22 -10.32
C VAL A 166 -6.20 -0.46 -9.55
N ALA A 167 -5.61 -1.49 -10.14
CA ALA A 167 -4.46 -2.20 -9.57
C ALA A 167 -3.41 -2.47 -10.65
N PRO A 168 -2.55 -1.48 -10.97
CA PRO A 168 -1.55 -1.64 -12.02
C PRO A 168 -0.57 -2.75 -11.65
N ARG A 169 -0.67 -3.88 -12.34
CA ARG A 169 0.21 -5.02 -12.08
C ARG A 169 1.61 -4.70 -12.57
N THR A 170 2.61 -4.94 -11.74
CA THR A 170 4.01 -4.84 -12.13
C THR A 170 4.33 -5.95 -13.14
N VAL A 171 4.53 -5.59 -14.40
CA VAL A 171 4.80 -6.54 -15.49
C VAL A 171 6.29 -6.74 -15.75
N VAL A 172 7.10 -5.75 -15.39
CA VAL A 172 8.56 -5.78 -15.49
C VAL A 172 9.15 -5.05 -14.28
N ALA A 173 10.21 -5.61 -13.70
CA ALA A 173 10.92 -5.00 -12.59
C ALA A 173 12.43 -5.10 -12.78
N ASN A 174 13.15 -4.01 -12.49
CA ASN A 174 14.59 -4.01 -12.30
C ASN A 174 14.88 -3.95 -10.81
N ARG A 175 15.54 -4.98 -10.27
CA ARG A 175 15.85 -5.06 -8.84
C ARG A 175 17.34 -5.19 -8.64
N ALA A 176 17.98 -4.11 -8.25
CA ALA A 176 19.44 -4.02 -8.14
C ALA A 176 20.15 -4.52 -9.41
N GLY A 177 19.73 -4.02 -10.58
CA GLY A 177 20.27 -4.37 -11.89
C GLY A 177 19.83 -5.72 -12.45
N LYS A 178 18.95 -6.46 -11.75
CA LYS A 178 18.41 -7.74 -12.22
C LYS A 178 17.01 -7.54 -12.80
N CYS A 179 16.86 -7.90 -14.07
CA CYS A 179 15.57 -7.89 -14.74
C CYS A 179 14.70 -9.08 -14.29
N GLU A 180 13.45 -8.78 -13.91
CA GLU A 180 12.42 -9.74 -13.55
C GLU A 180 11.16 -9.40 -14.37
N GLU A 181 10.74 -10.31 -15.25
CA GLU A 181 9.50 -10.16 -16.04
C GLU A 181 8.40 -11.05 -15.47
N SER A 182 7.20 -10.50 -15.35
CA SER A 182 6.01 -11.25 -14.97
C SER A 182 5.58 -12.19 -16.10
N ARG A 183 5.02 -13.35 -15.74
CA ARG A 183 4.44 -14.26 -16.73
C ARG A 183 3.01 -13.83 -17.07
N GLY A 184 2.71 -13.78 -18.36
CA GLY A 184 1.36 -13.53 -18.88
C GLY A 184 1.16 -12.07 -19.31
N ALA A 185 0.58 -11.88 -20.49
CA ALA A 185 0.25 -10.56 -21.00
C ALA A 185 -0.80 -9.88 -20.10
N PRO A 186 -0.74 -8.56 -19.88
CA PRO A 186 -1.85 -7.82 -19.31
C PRO A 186 -3.08 -7.93 -20.22
N ALA A 187 -4.28 -7.85 -19.63
CA ALA A 187 -5.48 -7.74 -20.43
C ALA A 187 -5.48 -6.38 -21.16
N ALA A 188 -6.02 -6.35 -22.38
CA ALA A 188 -6.09 -5.12 -23.16
C ALA A 188 -6.87 -4.04 -22.40
N GLY A 189 -6.31 -2.82 -22.32
CA GLY A 189 -6.93 -1.68 -21.64
C GLY A 189 -6.74 -1.63 -20.12
N GLN A 190 -6.05 -2.59 -19.50
CA GLN A 190 -5.66 -2.50 -18.09
C GLN A 190 -4.36 -1.72 -17.92
N LEU A 191 -4.31 -0.86 -16.90
CA LEU A 191 -3.07 -0.20 -16.48
C LEU A 191 -2.05 -1.25 -16.02
N THR A 192 -0.79 -1.04 -16.37
CA THR A 192 0.35 -1.83 -15.91
C THR A 192 1.39 -0.95 -15.25
N ALA A 193 2.26 -1.58 -14.47
CA ALA A 193 3.39 -0.91 -13.84
C ALA A 193 4.72 -1.51 -14.31
N ALA A 194 5.74 -0.66 -14.44
CA ALA A 194 7.14 -1.05 -14.43
C ALA A 194 7.78 -0.58 -13.12
N LEU A 195 8.62 -1.41 -12.50
CA LEU A 195 9.29 -1.08 -11.24
C LEU A 195 10.80 -0.96 -11.45
N ASP A 196 11.36 0.22 -11.21
CA ASP A 196 12.80 0.40 -11.04
C ASP A 196 13.13 0.47 -9.55
N GLN A 197 13.69 -0.61 -9.00
CA GLN A 197 14.12 -0.73 -7.61
C GLN A 197 15.63 -1.02 -7.53
N ARG A 198 16.40 -0.12 -8.13
CA ARG A 198 17.86 -0.05 -8.01
C ARG A 198 18.26 0.78 -6.79
N ARG A 199 19.45 1.39 -6.84
CA ARG A 199 19.99 2.23 -5.76
C ARG A 199 18.99 3.32 -5.36
N GLY A 200 18.97 3.62 -4.06
CA GLY A 200 18.32 4.83 -3.57
C GLY A 200 16.80 4.78 -3.42
N GLY A 201 16.12 3.69 -3.80
CA GLY A 201 14.69 3.52 -3.56
C GLY A 201 13.99 2.74 -4.68
N GLY A 202 12.68 2.96 -4.83
CA GLY A 202 11.90 2.39 -5.92
C GLY A 202 11.08 3.46 -6.65
N LEU A 203 11.09 3.42 -7.98
CA LEU A 203 10.19 4.16 -8.87
C LEU A 203 9.21 3.19 -9.53
N LEU A 204 7.93 3.49 -9.44
CA LEU A 204 6.87 2.80 -10.16
C LEU A 204 6.41 3.69 -11.31
N PHE A 205 6.34 3.11 -12.51
CA PHE A 205 5.86 3.78 -13.72
C PHE A 205 4.55 3.14 -14.16
N VAL A 206 3.43 3.82 -13.94
CA VAL A 206 2.10 3.34 -14.29
C VAL A 206 1.69 3.86 -15.66
N SER A 207 1.27 2.97 -16.56
CA SER A 207 0.89 3.31 -17.93
C SER A 207 -0.21 2.40 -18.48
N ALA A 208 -1.03 2.91 -19.39
CA ALA A 208 -2.06 2.16 -20.13
C ALA A 208 -1.51 1.45 -21.38
N GLU A 209 -0.35 1.88 -21.87
CA GLU A 209 0.25 1.40 -23.10
C GLU A 209 1.37 0.37 -22.81
N SER A 210 2.59 0.67 -23.24
CA SER A 210 3.74 -0.20 -23.07
C SER A 210 4.48 0.17 -21.79
N PRO A 211 4.87 -0.82 -20.96
CA PRO A 211 5.63 -0.56 -19.76
C PRO A 211 6.99 0.08 -20.11
N VAL A 212 7.47 0.97 -19.25
CA VAL A 212 8.82 1.53 -19.35
C VAL A 212 9.84 0.39 -19.30
N ASP A 213 10.79 0.36 -20.23
CA ASP A 213 11.87 -0.63 -20.23
C ASP A 213 12.88 -0.32 -19.12
N VAL A 214 12.53 -0.72 -17.90
CA VAL A 214 13.39 -0.57 -16.71
C VAL A 214 14.59 -1.50 -16.72
N CYS A 215 14.58 -2.55 -17.55
CA CYS A 215 15.62 -3.57 -17.59
C CYS A 215 16.85 -3.17 -18.40
N GLN A 216 16.80 -2.07 -19.15
CA GLN A 216 17.94 -1.57 -19.92
C GLN A 216 19.09 -1.05 -19.05
N TRP A 217 18.81 -0.66 -17.80
CA TRP A 217 19.81 -0.06 -16.91
C TRP A 217 20.43 -1.04 -15.92
N LYS A 218 21.73 -0.91 -15.69
CA LYS A 218 22.45 -1.65 -14.64
C LYS A 218 22.33 -0.97 -13.28
N ASP A 219 22.75 -1.69 -12.24
CA ASP A 219 22.61 -1.28 -10.84
C ASP A 219 23.29 0.06 -10.52
N ALA A 220 24.52 0.27 -11.00
CA ALA A 220 25.31 1.48 -10.77
C ALA A 220 24.97 2.67 -11.69
N GLU A 221 24.04 2.50 -12.63
CA GLU A 221 23.62 3.59 -13.51
C GLU A 221 22.62 4.52 -12.83
N SER A 222 22.60 5.79 -13.23
CA SER A 222 21.70 6.80 -12.64
C SER A 222 20.23 6.37 -12.70
N THR A 223 19.49 6.66 -11.63
CA THR A 223 18.04 6.49 -11.56
C THR A 223 17.30 7.61 -12.32
N MET A 224 17.97 8.72 -12.60
CA MET A 224 17.39 9.86 -13.34
C MET A 224 17.10 9.50 -14.81
N ALA A 225 17.85 8.57 -15.40
CA ALA A 225 17.58 8.09 -16.76
C ALA A 225 16.25 7.31 -16.84
N ALA A 226 15.95 6.50 -15.83
CA ALA A 226 14.68 5.80 -15.73
C ALA A 226 13.51 6.77 -15.50
N LEU A 227 13.72 7.78 -14.65
CA LEU A 227 12.76 8.86 -14.43
C LEU A 227 12.40 9.56 -15.75
N GLN A 228 13.42 9.91 -16.55
CA GLN A 228 13.22 10.56 -17.85
C GLN A 228 12.47 9.67 -18.84
N ALA A 229 12.82 8.38 -18.91
CA ALA A 229 12.12 7.43 -19.78
C ALA A 229 10.65 7.26 -19.39
N GLY A 230 10.33 7.29 -18.08
CA GLY A 230 8.95 7.29 -17.60
C GLY A 230 8.16 8.49 -18.09
N ARG A 231 8.75 9.68 -18.02
CA ARG A 231 8.16 10.91 -18.58
C ARG A 231 7.95 10.80 -20.09
N ASP A 232 8.96 10.36 -20.83
CA ASP A 232 8.90 10.25 -22.29
C ASP A 232 7.82 9.26 -22.74
N ALA A 233 7.57 8.22 -21.95
CA ALA A 233 6.48 7.27 -22.13
C ALA A 233 5.11 7.75 -21.64
N GLY A 234 5.01 8.97 -21.10
CA GLY A 234 3.76 9.51 -20.53
C GLY A 234 3.28 8.78 -19.26
N ALA A 235 4.13 7.98 -18.63
CA ALA A 235 3.76 7.21 -17.44
C ALA A 235 3.52 8.14 -16.24
N VAL A 236 2.63 7.73 -15.34
CA VAL A 236 2.55 8.31 -14.00
C VAL A 236 3.71 7.74 -13.18
N THR A 237 4.57 8.62 -12.68
CA THR A 237 5.81 8.24 -12.00
C THR A 237 5.66 8.43 -10.50
N ILE A 238 5.83 7.34 -9.75
CA ILE A 238 5.50 7.25 -8.33
C ILE A 238 6.74 6.80 -7.56
N ALA A 239 7.15 7.58 -6.56
CA ALA A 239 8.15 7.13 -5.60
C ALA A 239 7.48 6.09 -4.69
N ARG A 240 7.99 4.86 -4.74
CA ARG A 240 7.48 3.72 -3.96
C ARG A 240 7.54 3.97 -2.44
N GLN A 241 8.41 4.87 -1.99
CA GLN A 241 8.60 5.21 -0.56
C GLN A 241 9.01 6.68 -0.41
N ALA A 242 8.38 7.38 0.53
CA ALA A 242 8.77 8.76 0.87
C ALA A 242 10.19 8.86 1.47
N SER A 243 10.70 7.81 2.08
CA SER A 243 12.05 7.78 2.65
C SER A 243 13.13 7.29 1.67
N ALA A 244 12.80 7.08 0.39
CA ALA A 244 13.76 6.72 -0.64
C ALA A 244 14.93 7.73 -0.67
N TRP A 245 16.15 7.23 -0.55
CA TRP A 245 17.38 8.03 -0.59
C TRP A 245 17.44 8.99 -1.80
N ASP A 246 17.02 8.53 -2.97
CA ASP A 246 17.05 9.28 -4.24
C ASP A 246 15.85 10.24 -4.41
N LEU A 247 14.91 10.28 -3.46
CA LEU A 247 13.74 11.16 -3.55
C LEU A 247 14.10 12.62 -3.86
N PRO A 248 15.11 13.26 -3.22
CA PRO A 248 15.45 14.65 -3.53
C PRO A 248 15.98 14.85 -4.96
N LEU A 249 16.54 13.81 -5.58
CA LEU A 249 17.00 13.83 -6.97
C LEU A 249 15.80 13.76 -7.91
N TRP A 250 14.87 12.82 -7.68
CA TRP A 250 13.67 12.64 -8.51
C TRP A 250 12.78 13.87 -8.48
N VAL A 251 12.64 14.49 -7.31
CA VAL A 251 11.90 15.75 -7.14
C VAL A 251 12.57 16.89 -7.90
N ALA A 252 13.89 17.04 -7.79
CA ALA A 252 14.63 18.07 -8.52
C ALA A 252 14.59 17.86 -10.05
N GLY A 253 14.48 16.62 -10.52
CA GLY A 253 14.23 16.30 -11.93
C GLY A 253 12.86 16.80 -12.43
N GLY A 254 11.92 17.10 -11.53
CA GLY A 254 10.61 17.66 -11.85
C GLY A 254 9.67 16.68 -12.56
N GLN A 255 9.84 15.37 -12.36
CA GLN A 255 9.10 14.33 -13.11
C GLN A 255 8.36 13.35 -12.19
N LEU A 256 8.33 13.63 -10.89
CA LEU A 256 7.65 12.80 -9.90
C LEU A 256 6.20 13.29 -9.72
N ASP A 257 5.23 12.43 -10.00
CA ASP A 257 3.80 12.75 -9.86
C ASP A 257 3.30 12.49 -8.44
N ALA A 258 3.75 11.40 -7.82
CA ALA A 258 3.28 10.99 -6.51
C ALA A 258 4.35 10.32 -5.65
N VAL A 259 4.09 10.26 -4.35
CA VAL A 259 4.92 9.55 -3.37
C VAL A 259 4.04 8.69 -2.48
N GLN A 260 4.36 7.41 -2.35
CA GLN A 260 3.63 6.55 -1.44
C GLN A 260 3.98 6.90 0.01
N ILE A 261 2.98 7.31 0.77
CA ILE A 261 3.06 7.55 2.23
C ILE A 261 2.47 6.39 3.04
N LEU A 262 1.67 5.55 2.36
CA LEU A 262 1.26 4.23 2.80
C LEU A 262 1.86 3.20 1.85
N HIS A 263 2.92 2.54 2.30
CA HIS A 263 3.65 1.58 1.49
C HIS A 263 4.04 0.37 2.32
N ALA A 264 4.37 -0.73 1.65
CA ALA A 264 5.07 -1.83 2.29
C ALA A 264 6.50 -1.43 2.67
N ALA A 265 7.02 -2.00 3.75
CA ALA A 265 8.45 -1.92 4.03
C ALA A 265 9.22 -2.70 2.96
N THR A 266 10.29 -2.13 2.40
CA THR A 266 11.16 -2.88 1.48
C THR A 266 11.89 -3.98 2.25
N PRO A 267 11.80 -5.25 1.85
CA PRO A 267 12.58 -6.31 2.47
C PRO A 267 14.08 -6.05 2.23
N LYS A 268 14.90 -6.07 3.28
CA LYS A 268 16.37 -6.13 3.10
C LYS A 268 16.71 -7.45 2.41
N ARG A 269 17.37 -7.41 1.25
CA ARG A 269 17.87 -8.61 0.59
C ARG A 269 19.28 -8.91 1.09
N ARG A 270 19.63 -10.20 1.09
CA ARG A 270 20.96 -10.65 1.51
C ARG A 270 21.98 -10.19 0.48
N GLY A 271 22.92 -9.34 0.88
CA GLY A 271 23.97 -8.80 0.01
C GLY A 271 23.73 -7.36 -0.45
N ASP A 272 22.66 -6.70 0.00
CA ASP A 272 22.51 -5.26 -0.22
C ASP A 272 23.66 -4.52 0.50
N GLU A 273 24.50 -3.83 -0.26
CA GLU A 273 25.62 -3.05 0.30
C GLU A 273 25.13 -1.81 1.06
N HIS A 274 24.02 -1.21 0.60
CA HIS A 274 23.42 -0.02 1.19
C HIS A 274 21.89 -0.14 1.35
N PRO A 275 21.30 0.52 2.37
CA PRO A 275 19.85 0.56 2.53
C PRO A 275 19.20 1.37 1.40
N VAL A 276 18.04 0.92 0.90
CA VAL A 276 17.26 1.64 -0.12
C VAL A 276 16.52 2.89 0.40
N VAL A 277 16.49 3.08 1.73
CA VAL A 277 15.79 4.19 2.39
C VAL A 277 16.68 4.89 3.40
N ARG A 278 16.48 6.20 3.53
CA ARG A 278 17.05 7.02 4.59
C ARG A 278 16.53 6.54 5.96
N PRO A 279 17.41 6.29 6.94
CA PRO A 279 17.01 5.76 8.24
C PRO A 279 15.94 6.61 8.96
N LEU A 280 15.01 5.93 9.61
CA LEU A 280 14.03 6.53 10.52
C LEU A 280 14.73 7.01 11.80
N ASP A 281 14.57 8.30 12.15
CA ASP A 281 14.96 8.77 13.48
C ASP A 281 13.90 8.36 14.51
N ARG A 282 14.19 7.29 15.25
CA ARG A 282 13.29 6.73 16.27
C ARG A 282 13.11 7.63 17.50
N THR A 283 13.93 8.67 17.64
CA THR A 283 13.78 9.66 18.72
C THR A 283 12.60 10.57 18.43
N PHE A 284 12.50 11.07 17.19
CA PHE A 284 11.38 11.92 16.77
C PHE A 284 10.15 11.12 16.33
N PHE A 285 10.36 9.90 15.85
CA PHE A 285 9.30 9.03 15.35
C PHE A 285 9.31 7.68 16.09
N PRO A 286 8.97 7.65 17.38
CA PRO A 286 8.99 6.44 18.18
C PRO A 286 7.79 5.53 17.91
N GLY A 287 7.89 4.30 18.40
CA GLY A 287 6.77 3.36 18.46
C GLY A 287 6.29 2.86 17.10
N LYS A 288 5.10 2.26 17.11
CA LYS A 288 4.47 1.64 15.93
C LYS A 288 4.07 2.65 14.84
N GLU A 289 3.80 3.91 15.24
CA GLU A 289 3.40 4.98 14.30
C GLU A 289 4.59 5.63 13.61
N GLY A 290 5.79 5.47 14.18
CA GLY A 290 7.00 6.13 13.71
C GLY A 290 7.23 6.06 12.20
N PRO A 291 7.23 4.87 11.57
CA PRO A 291 7.45 4.75 10.13
C PRO A 291 6.46 5.54 9.27
N GLY A 292 5.16 5.48 9.59
CA GLY A 292 4.12 6.18 8.83
C GLY A 292 4.17 7.69 9.07
N ARG A 293 4.32 8.12 10.32
CA ARG A 293 4.49 9.54 10.67
C ARG A 293 5.75 10.15 10.04
N TYR A 294 6.82 9.36 9.89
CA TYR A 294 8.03 9.80 9.19
C TYR A 294 7.78 10.01 7.70
N ALA A 295 7.10 9.06 7.03
CA ALA A 295 6.72 9.19 5.63
C ALA A 295 5.83 10.44 5.41
N GLU A 296 4.82 10.64 6.26
CA GLU A 296 3.97 11.84 6.24
C GLU A 296 4.78 13.12 6.48
N SER A 297 5.76 13.11 7.40
CA SER A 297 6.59 14.29 7.66
C SER A 297 7.45 14.69 6.46
N ILE A 298 7.95 13.72 5.69
CA ILE A 298 8.72 13.97 4.47
C ILE A 298 7.78 14.53 3.40
N TYR A 299 6.61 13.92 3.23
CA TYR A 299 5.59 14.39 2.31
C TYR A 299 5.16 15.84 2.61
N HIS A 300 4.90 16.17 3.87
CA HIS A 300 4.57 17.54 4.27
C HIS A 300 5.72 18.53 3.99
N ARG A 301 6.98 18.10 4.06
CA ARG A 301 8.13 18.95 3.68
C ARG A 301 8.19 19.22 2.19
N LEU A 302 7.78 18.28 1.34
CA LEU A 302 7.62 18.53 -0.08
C LEU A 302 6.55 19.62 -0.31
N LEU A 303 5.40 19.50 0.34
CA LEU A 303 4.34 20.51 0.27
C LEU A 303 4.79 21.89 0.80
N GLU A 304 5.54 21.92 1.91
CA GLU A 304 6.13 23.14 2.45
C GLU A 304 7.16 23.78 1.51
N CYS A 305 7.71 23.05 0.55
CA CYS A 305 8.56 23.60 -0.52
C CYS A 305 7.76 24.17 -1.70
N GLY A 306 6.42 24.23 -1.60
CA GLY A 306 5.53 24.65 -2.68
C GLY A 306 5.36 23.59 -3.78
N LEU A 307 5.80 22.35 -3.53
CA LEU A 307 5.71 21.26 -4.51
C LEU A 307 4.37 20.55 -4.38
N ARG A 308 3.66 20.39 -5.50
CA ARG A 308 2.34 19.75 -5.56
C ARG A 308 2.46 18.28 -5.93
N ILE A 309 3.20 17.52 -5.13
CA ILE A 309 3.33 16.07 -5.30
C ILE A 309 2.13 15.39 -4.64
N THR A 310 1.55 14.38 -5.28
CA THR A 310 0.37 13.67 -4.74
C THR A 310 0.78 12.62 -3.70
N PRO A 311 0.09 12.49 -2.55
CA PRO A 311 0.27 11.37 -1.66
C PRO A 311 -0.39 10.12 -2.26
N ALA A 312 0.29 8.99 -2.20
CA ALA A 312 -0.17 7.73 -2.79
C ALA A 312 -0.12 6.57 -1.78
N ALA A 313 -0.69 5.43 -2.20
CA ALA A 313 -0.70 4.19 -1.45
C ALA A 313 -0.43 2.97 -2.34
N GLY A 314 0.34 2.02 -1.81
CA GLY A 314 0.58 0.73 -2.44
C GLY A 314 0.81 -0.37 -1.40
N THR A 315 0.26 -1.56 -1.62
CA THR A 315 0.35 -2.68 -0.69
C THR A 315 1.62 -3.52 -0.89
N ALA A 316 2.23 -3.44 -2.08
CA ALA A 316 3.19 -4.43 -2.56
C ALA A 316 2.61 -5.85 -2.49
N ALA A 317 1.36 -6.01 -2.92
CA ALA A 317 0.65 -7.27 -2.87
C ALA A 317 1.41 -8.32 -3.70
N GLY A 318 1.77 -9.45 -3.07
CA GLY A 318 2.64 -10.47 -3.66
C GLY A 318 4.09 -10.47 -3.16
N GLU A 319 4.60 -9.33 -2.71
CA GLU A 319 5.86 -9.24 -1.95
C GLU A 319 5.61 -9.34 -0.44
N THR A 320 4.46 -8.84 0.01
CA THR A 320 4.03 -8.91 1.40
C THR A 320 2.94 -9.97 1.62
N ASN A 321 2.69 -10.28 2.88
CA ASN A 321 1.54 -11.12 3.27
C ASN A 321 0.23 -10.31 3.36
N GLN A 322 0.26 -9.01 3.05
CA GLN A 322 -0.94 -8.17 3.07
C GLN A 322 -1.75 -8.43 1.80
N PRO A 323 -3.08 -8.56 1.91
CA PRO A 323 -3.93 -8.72 0.74
C PRO A 323 -4.01 -7.43 -0.07
N LEU A 324 -4.23 -7.54 -1.38
CA LEU A 324 -4.50 -6.40 -2.25
C LEU A 324 -5.56 -5.47 -1.66
N GLY A 325 -5.33 -4.17 -1.79
CA GLY A 325 -6.15 -3.13 -1.17
C GLY A 325 -6.03 -3.14 0.35
N ALA A 326 -4.88 -3.50 0.94
CA ALA A 326 -4.63 -3.20 2.35
C ALA A 326 -4.30 -1.71 2.50
N ASN A 327 -3.50 -1.17 1.60
CA ASN A 327 -3.32 0.27 1.38
C ASN A 327 -4.10 0.67 0.12
N ARG A 328 -4.79 1.81 0.16
CA ARG A 328 -5.59 2.34 -0.96
C ARG A 328 -5.35 3.82 -1.16
N VAL A 329 -5.42 4.24 -2.41
CA VAL A 329 -5.67 5.62 -2.81
C VAL A 329 -7.04 5.67 -3.48
N TYR A 330 -7.96 6.46 -2.94
CA TYR A 330 -9.18 6.83 -3.64
C TYR A 330 -8.87 8.08 -4.45
N VAL A 331 -9.20 8.05 -5.74
CA VAL A 331 -9.03 9.16 -6.67
C VAL A 331 -10.40 9.66 -7.11
N HIS A 332 -10.61 10.97 -7.03
CA HIS A 332 -11.84 11.58 -7.51
C HIS A 332 -11.76 11.81 -9.02
N CYS A 333 -12.61 11.14 -9.78
CA CYS A 333 -12.65 11.18 -11.26
C CYS A 333 -13.83 12.02 -11.81
N GLY A 334 -14.67 12.59 -10.94
CA GLY A 334 -15.90 13.29 -11.36
C GLY A 334 -17.00 12.30 -11.77
N GLU A 335 -17.69 12.56 -12.87
CA GLU A 335 -18.91 11.82 -13.24
C GLU A 335 -18.65 10.47 -13.94
N GLN A 336 -17.47 10.26 -14.53
CA GLN A 336 -17.17 9.06 -15.32
C GLN A 336 -15.81 8.47 -14.96
N PHE A 337 -15.78 7.16 -14.77
CA PHE A 337 -14.54 6.41 -14.63
C PHE A 337 -13.96 6.05 -15.99
N THR A 338 -12.73 6.49 -16.22
CA THR A 338 -11.84 5.90 -17.22
C THR A 338 -10.43 5.81 -16.62
N PRO A 339 -9.56 4.90 -17.12
CA PRO A 339 -8.17 4.85 -16.67
C PRO A 339 -7.45 6.20 -16.80
N ASP A 340 -7.71 6.96 -17.86
CA ASP A 340 -7.08 8.27 -18.09
C ASP A 340 -7.58 9.32 -17.10
N GLU A 341 -8.88 9.38 -16.83
CA GLU A 341 -9.45 10.27 -15.80
C GLU A 341 -8.93 9.90 -14.40
N TRP A 342 -8.76 8.60 -14.13
CA TRP A 342 -8.19 8.14 -12.87
C TRP A 342 -6.72 8.55 -12.71
N LEU A 343 -5.90 8.41 -13.76
CA LEU A 343 -4.53 8.90 -13.75
C LEU A 343 -4.46 10.43 -13.67
N GLY A 344 -5.38 11.14 -14.33
CA GLY A 344 -5.51 12.60 -14.27
C GLY A 344 -5.87 13.10 -12.87
N GLY A 345 -6.87 12.48 -12.23
CA GLY A 345 -7.25 12.76 -10.85
C GLY A 345 -6.08 12.52 -9.88
N LEU A 346 -5.32 11.44 -10.07
CA LEU A 346 -4.12 11.16 -9.30
C LEU A 346 -3.05 12.26 -9.48
N ARG A 347 -2.75 12.67 -10.72
CA ARG A 347 -1.81 13.78 -10.98
C ARG A 347 -2.28 15.13 -10.40
N SER A 348 -3.59 15.35 -10.31
CA SER A 348 -4.15 16.58 -9.76
C SER A 348 -4.13 16.66 -8.23
N GLY A 349 -3.85 15.54 -7.54
CA GLY A 349 -3.87 15.47 -6.08
C GLY A 349 -5.27 15.32 -5.47
N ALA A 350 -6.29 15.04 -6.29
CA ALA A 350 -7.67 14.80 -5.88
C ALA A 350 -7.86 13.42 -5.26
N VAL A 351 -7.19 13.21 -4.12
CA VAL A 351 -7.01 11.89 -3.52
C VAL A 351 -7.35 11.83 -2.03
N VAL A 352 -7.67 10.62 -1.57
CA VAL A 352 -7.62 10.21 -0.16
C VAL A 352 -6.81 8.92 -0.07
N VAL A 353 -5.81 8.90 0.79
CA VAL A 353 -4.93 7.75 1.03
C VAL A 353 -5.32 7.10 2.35
N THR A 354 -5.50 5.77 2.39
CA THR A 354 -5.99 5.05 3.56
C THR A 354 -5.53 3.60 3.66
N ASN A 355 -5.33 3.12 4.89
CA ASN A 355 -5.22 1.69 5.20
C ASN A 355 -6.31 1.21 6.19
N GLY A 356 -7.38 1.98 6.35
CA GLY A 356 -8.51 1.64 7.20
C GLY A 356 -9.72 2.57 6.95
N PRO A 357 -9.77 3.77 7.56
CA PRO A 357 -10.94 4.64 7.49
C PRO A 357 -11.26 5.15 6.07
N LEU A 358 -12.54 5.41 5.79
CA LEU A 358 -12.98 6.09 4.57
C LEU A 358 -13.33 7.55 4.85
N LEU A 359 -12.62 8.46 4.18
CA LEU A 359 -12.89 9.90 4.21
C LEU A 359 -13.41 10.32 2.84
N ARG A 360 -14.45 11.15 2.83
CA ARG A 360 -14.97 11.83 1.63
C ARG A 360 -14.98 13.35 1.88
N PRO A 361 -13.80 14.01 1.88
CA PRO A 361 -13.71 15.39 2.30
C PRO A 361 -13.79 16.35 1.12
N LEU A 362 -14.47 17.48 1.31
CA LEU A 362 -14.59 18.57 0.34
C LEU A 362 -14.39 19.92 1.03
N VAL A 363 -13.82 20.89 0.33
CA VAL A 363 -13.78 22.29 0.76
C VAL A 363 -14.49 23.12 -0.29
N GLN A 364 -15.59 23.79 0.09
CA GLN A 364 -16.40 24.58 -0.84
C GLN A 364 -16.82 23.80 -2.11
N GLY A 365 -17.10 22.51 -1.95
CA GLY A 365 -17.46 21.60 -3.05
C GLY A 365 -16.28 21.12 -3.90
N GLN A 366 -15.05 21.55 -3.60
CA GLN A 366 -13.84 21.14 -4.32
C GLN A 366 -13.13 19.97 -3.60
N PRO A 367 -12.70 18.93 -4.34
CA PRO A 367 -11.89 17.85 -3.77
C PRO A 367 -10.49 18.36 -3.39
N PRO A 368 -9.70 17.56 -2.65
CA PRO A 368 -8.27 17.78 -2.49
C PRO A 368 -7.56 18.09 -3.82
N GLY A 369 -6.40 18.74 -3.78
CA GLY A 369 -5.67 19.19 -4.98
C GLY A 369 -6.11 20.56 -5.50
N ALA A 370 -7.30 21.05 -5.14
CA ALA A 370 -7.78 22.36 -5.53
C ALA A 370 -6.93 23.51 -4.93
N VAL A 371 -6.84 24.61 -5.69
CA VAL A 371 -6.11 25.82 -5.32
C VAL A 371 -7.10 26.97 -5.12
N PHE A 372 -7.07 27.57 -3.94
CA PHE A 372 -7.85 28.75 -3.61
C PHE A 372 -6.95 29.99 -3.68
N HIS A 373 -7.28 30.93 -4.56
CA HIS A 373 -6.53 32.18 -4.71
C HIS A 373 -7.13 33.29 -3.83
N LEU A 374 -6.27 33.94 -3.06
CA LEU A 374 -6.62 35.05 -2.19
C LEU A 374 -5.86 36.31 -2.63
N PRO A 375 -6.47 37.51 -2.61
CA PRO A 375 -5.72 38.75 -2.79
C PRO A 375 -4.73 38.97 -1.64
N ALA A 376 -3.60 39.62 -1.90
CA ALA A 376 -2.64 40.02 -0.87
C ALA A 376 -3.30 40.72 0.34
N GLY A 377 -2.88 40.34 1.54
CA GLY A 377 -3.32 40.96 2.79
C GLY A 377 -4.75 40.62 3.21
N THR A 378 -5.43 39.70 2.52
CA THR A 378 -6.76 39.22 2.92
C THR A 378 -6.66 38.05 3.88
N GLN A 379 -7.62 37.98 4.81
CA GLN A 379 -7.83 36.84 5.68
C GLN A 379 -9.08 36.09 5.24
N HIS A 380 -9.01 34.76 5.21
CA HIS A 380 -10.13 33.90 4.84
C HIS A 380 -10.10 32.60 5.63
N SER A 381 -11.26 32.12 6.07
CA SER A 381 -11.42 30.84 6.74
C SER A 381 -12.05 29.81 5.82
N PHE A 382 -11.48 28.60 5.79
CA PHE A 382 -12.03 27.48 5.05
C PHE A 382 -12.72 26.48 5.99
N GLN A 383 -13.87 25.98 5.56
CA GLN A 383 -14.58 24.90 6.25
C GLN A 383 -14.37 23.61 5.48
N ILE A 384 -13.87 22.57 6.16
CA ILE A 384 -13.83 21.21 5.61
C ILE A 384 -15.19 20.56 5.85
N GLY A 385 -15.88 20.17 4.79
CA GLY A 385 -17.00 19.24 4.85
C GLY A 385 -16.45 17.82 4.84
N LEU A 386 -16.83 17.01 5.82
CA LEU A 386 -16.32 15.64 5.97
C LEU A 386 -17.45 14.66 6.21
N ASN A 387 -17.59 13.69 5.31
CA ASN A 387 -18.42 12.51 5.53
C ASN A 387 -17.53 11.30 5.86
N LEU A 388 -17.77 10.69 7.02
CA LEU A 388 -17.08 9.49 7.49
C LEU A 388 -17.91 8.24 7.18
N ALA A 389 -17.25 7.18 6.71
CA ALA A 389 -17.81 5.84 6.72
C ALA A 389 -16.88 4.92 7.52
N PHE A 390 -17.48 4.02 8.31
CA PHE A 390 -16.75 3.14 9.22
C PHE A 390 -16.65 1.74 8.64
N TYR A 391 -15.44 1.22 8.61
CA TYR A 391 -15.22 -0.21 8.46
C TYR A 391 -15.40 -0.88 9.82
N ALA A 392 -16.08 -2.02 9.90
CA ALA A 392 -16.49 -2.62 11.18
C ALA A 392 -15.33 -2.97 12.14
N GLN A 393 -14.11 -3.09 11.61
CA GLN A 393 -12.90 -3.36 12.40
C GLN A 393 -12.06 -2.12 12.69
N THR A 394 -12.46 -0.95 12.18
CA THR A 394 -11.69 0.28 12.24
C THR A 394 -12.44 1.34 13.02
N HIS A 395 -12.01 1.56 14.26
CA HIS A 395 -12.56 2.60 15.11
C HIS A 395 -11.67 3.85 15.04
N ILE A 396 -12.22 4.93 14.46
CA ILE A 396 -11.53 6.22 14.41
C ILE A 396 -11.47 6.78 15.83
N GLU A 397 -10.27 7.08 16.30
CA GLU A 397 -10.03 7.62 17.62
C GLU A 397 -10.16 9.15 17.63
N TYR A 398 -9.57 9.80 16.62
CA TYR A 398 -9.60 11.24 16.45
C TYR A 398 -9.35 11.66 14.99
N LEU A 399 -9.73 12.89 14.68
CA LEU A 399 -9.43 13.59 13.45
C LEU A 399 -8.37 14.67 13.70
N GLU A 400 -7.56 14.96 12.71
CA GLU A 400 -6.61 16.07 12.72
C GLU A 400 -6.81 16.94 11.48
N ILE A 401 -6.78 18.24 11.68
CA ILE A 401 -6.61 19.22 10.61
C ILE A 401 -5.15 19.64 10.64
N VAL A 402 -4.42 19.39 9.56
CA VAL A 402 -3.01 19.78 9.41
C VAL A 402 -2.98 21.02 8.53
N LYS A 403 -2.26 22.07 8.96
CA LYS A 403 -2.00 23.28 8.20
C LYS A 403 -0.49 23.52 8.18
N ASN A 404 0.09 23.68 7.00
CA ASN A 404 1.52 24.00 6.82
C ASN A 404 2.45 23.08 7.63
N GLY A 405 2.21 21.76 7.56
CA GLY A 405 3.02 20.74 8.22
C GLY A 405 2.78 20.56 9.72
N SER A 406 1.93 21.36 10.35
CA SER A 406 1.62 21.31 11.78
C SER A 406 0.15 20.97 12.03
N VAL A 407 -0.15 20.24 13.10
CA VAL A 407 -1.52 19.96 13.52
C VAL A 407 -2.14 21.25 14.07
N LEU A 408 -3.16 21.77 13.39
CA LEU A 408 -3.91 22.95 13.82
C LEU A 408 -5.01 22.57 14.82
N HIS A 409 -5.71 21.47 14.55
CA HIS A 409 -6.78 20.96 15.41
C HIS A 409 -6.69 19.45 15.52
N THR A 410 -6.96 18.94 16.72
CA THR A 410 -7.29 17.53 16.98
C THR A 410 -8.73 17.50 17.48
N VAL A 411 -9.58 16.68 16.87
CA VAL A 411 -11.02 16.62 17.14
C VAL A 411 -11.41 15.18 17.44
N ARG A 412 -11.98 14.93 18.61
CA ARG A 412 -12.52 13.60 18.96
C ARG A 412 -13.90 13.41 18.30
N LEU A 413 -14.31 12.15 18.08
CA LEU A 413 -15.59 11.88 17.41
C LEU A 413 -16.82 12.35 18.21
N ASP A 414 -16.76 12.31 19.53
CA ASP A 414 -17.82 12.81 20.42
C ASP A 414 -17.91 14.34 20.37
N GLU A 415 -16.77 15.04 20.31
CA GLU A 415 -16.71 16.49 20.07
C GLU A 415 -17.29 16.85 18.71
N LEU A 416 -16.94 16.09 17.65
CA LEU A 416 -17.49 16.28 16.31
C LEU A 416 -19.02 16.10 16.30
N ALA A 417 -19.53 15.08 16.99
CA ALA A 417 -20.97 14.84 17.11
C ALA A 417 -21.67 15.98 17.85
N GLN A 418 -21.08 16.50 18.93
CA GLN A 418 -21.59 17.66 19.67
C GLN A 418 -21.59 18.94 18.81
N ALA A 419 -20.62 19.10 17.91
CA ALA A 419 -20.55 20.17 16.93
C ALA A 419 -21.48 19.96 15.71
N GLY A 420 -22.35 18.94 15.74
CA GLY A 420 -23.28 18.64 14.64
C GLY A 420 -22.59 18.15 13.37
N GLY A 421 -21.46 17.44 13.51
CA GLY A 421 -20.67 16.93 12.39
C GLY A 421 -19.74 17.95 11.74
N LYS A 422 -19.61 19.16 12.31
CA LYS A 422 -18.79 20.23 11.74
C LYS A 422 -17.39 20.26 12.34
N LEU A 423 -16.39 20.22 11.46
CA LEU A 423 -15.01 20.45 11.84
C LEU A 423 -14.75 21.94 12.14
N PRO A 424 -13.73 22.29 12.95
CA PRO A 424 -13.27 23.66 13.10
C PRO A 424 -12.85 24.29 11.76
N GLU A 425 -13.01 25.61 11.64
CA GLU A 425 -12.54 26.38 10.48
C GLU A 425 -11.01 26.48 10.43
N VAL A 426 -10.47 26.61 9.21
CA VAL A 426 -9.03 26.74 8.94
C VAL A 426 -8.74 28.16 8.46
N PRO A 427 -8.25 29.07 9.32
CA PRO A 427 -7.96 30.45 8.94
C PRO A 427 -6.67 30.53 8.13
N PHE A 428 -6.64 31.38 7.11
CA PHE A 428 -5.46 31.75 6.32
C PHE A 428 -5.34 33.26 6.21
N ASP A 429 -4.12 33.75 6.38
CA ASP A 429 -3.66 35.13 6.20
C ASP A 429 -2.42 35.21 5.29
N GLY A 430 -2.03 34.07 4.71
CA GLY A 430 -0.84 33.84 3.89
C GLY A 430 -1.04 32.65 2.97
N SER A 431 -0.14 32.44 2.01
CA SER A 431 -0.11 31.20 1.24
C SER A 431 0.17 29.99 2.13
N GLY A 432 -0.33 28.83 1.73
CA GLY A 432 -0.12 27.58 2.45
C GLY A 432 -0.95 26.45 1.91
N TRP A 433 -1.10 25.42 2.73
CA TRP A 433 -1.88 24.25 2.41
C TRP A 433 -2.45 23.64 3.68
N PHE A 434 -3.50 22.84 3.52
CA PHE A 434 -4.11 22.11 4.61
C PHE A 434 -4.70 20.79 4.15
N LEU A 435 -4.85 19.85 5.07
CA LEU A 435 -5.46 18.54 4.83
C LEU A 435 -6.19 18.06 6.08
N VAL A 436 -6.99 17.00 5.92
CA VAL A 436 -7.65 16.30 7.02
C VAL A 436 -7.15 14.87 7.12
N ARG A 437 -6.89 14.41 8.34
CA ARG A 437 -6.48 13.04 8.67
C ARG A 437 -7.40 12.44 9.71
N ALA A 438 -7.70 11.15 9.60
CA ALA A 438 -8.37 10.36 10.61
C ALA A 438 -7.42 9.28 11.11
N VAL A 439 -7.24 9.17 12.42
CA VAL A 439 -6.38 8.18 13.08
C VAL A 439 -7.22 7.25 13.92
N THR A 440 -6.88 5.98 13.92
CA THR A 440 -7.62 4.91 14.62
C THR A 440 -6.98 4.54 15.94
N ASP A 441 -7.69 3.78 16.76
CA ASP A 441 -7.18 3.24 18.02
C ASP A 441 -6.41 1.91 17.85
N ALA A 442 -6.12 1.50 16.61
CA ALA A 442 -5.44 0.26 16.30
C ALA A 442 -4.14 0.12 17.11
N THR A 443 -4.01 -0.96 17.90
CA THR A 443 -2.95 -1.06 18.91
C THR A 443 -1.63 -1.60 18.37
N ASP A 444 -1.65 -2.34 17.27
CA ASP A 444 -0.51 -3.09 16.72
C ASP A 444 0.16 -2.45 15.49
N ARG A 445 -0.51 -1.49 14.86
CA ARG A 445 -0.06 -0.77 13.65
C ARG A 445 -0.52 0.69 13.67
N TYR A 446 -0.03 1.48 12.72
CA TYR A 446 -0.59 2.80 12.44
C TYR A 446 -1.60 2.67 11.31
N GLU A 447 -2.87 2.78 11.68
CA GLU A 447 -3.99 2.74 10.76
C GLU A 447 -4.66 4.11 10.73
N TYR A 448 -4.71 4.71 9.55
CA TYR A 448 -5.15 6.07 9.33
C TYR A 448 -5.63 6.29 7.89
N ALA A 449 -6.30 7.41 7.68
CA ALA A 449 -6.62 7.95 6.38
C ALA A 449 -6.24 9.43 6.33
N THR A 450 -5.74 9.92 5.20
CA THR A 450 -5.40 11.33 5.00
C THR A 450 -5.82 11.78 3.61
N SER A 451 -6.35 13.00 3.50
CA SER A 451 -6.64 13.60 2.20
C SER A 451 -5.34 14.05 1.50
N GLY A 452 -5.42 14.25 0.18
CA GLY A 452 -4.53 15.19 -0.49
C GLY A 452 -4.62 16.58 0.14
N ALA A 453 -3.69 17.46 -0.19
CA ALA A 453 -3.72 18.83 0.30
C ALA A 453 -4.64 19.71 -0.54
N TRP A 454 -5.39 20.60 0.10
CA TRP A 454 -5.87 21.82 -0.55
C TRP A 454 -4.81 22.91 -0.43
N PHE A 455 -4.70 23.74 -1.45
CA PHE A 455 -3.72 24.82 -1.51
C PHE A 455 -4.40 26.17 -1.42
N VAL A 456 -3.72 27.11 -0.75
CA VAL A 456 -4.12 28.51 -0.66
C VAL A 456 -2.96 29.35 -1.15
N GLU A 457 -3.20 30.19 -2.16
CA GLU A 457 -2.17 31.03 -2.76
C GLU A 457 -2.58 32.50 -2.69
N GLN A 458 -1.81 33.29 -1.94
CA GLN A 458 -1.86 34.74 -2.03
C GLN A 458 -1.03 35.21 -3.22
N ASP A 459 -1.64 36.05 -4.06
CA ASP A 459 -1.02 36.61 -5.27
C ASP A 459 -0.35 35.55 -6.17
N TYR A 460 -0.98 34.37 -6.27
CA TYR A 460 -0.50 33.24 -7.09
C TYR A 460 0.90 32.75 -6.70
N GLN A 461 1.32 32.98 -5.46
CA GLN A 461 2.57 32.45 -4.92
C GLN A 461 2.28 31.26 -3.98
N PRO A 462 2.93 30.11 -4.16
CA PRO A 462 2.86 29.03 -3.20
C PRO A 462 3.61 29.41 -1.92
N ARG A 463 3.32 28.70 -0.83
CA ARG A 463 4.14 28.75 0.38
C ARG A 463 5.44 27.99 0.13
N ILE A 464 6.58 28.62 0.43
CA ILE A 464 7.91 28.01 0.37
C ILE A 464 8.62 28.27 1.69
N SER A 465 8.80 27.23 2.50
CA SER A 465 9.54 27.25 3.76
C SER A 465 11.05 27.08 3.51
N ARG A 466 11.87 27.96 4.11
CA ARG A 466 13.34 27.81 4.04
C ARG A 466 13.78 26.56 4.77
N THR A 467 13.22 26.31 5.96
CA THR A 467 13.55 25.12 6.77
C THR A 467 13.26 23.81 6.03
N ALA A 468 12.18 23.73 5.26
CA ALA A 468 11.88 22.55 4.46
C ALA A 468 12.86 22.36 3.29
N ALA A 469 13.27 23.44 2.59
CA ALA A 469 14.28 23.36 1.55
C ALA A 469 15.67 22.95 2.11
N GLU A 470 16.03 23.48 3.28
CA GLU A 470 17.27 23.12 4.00
C GLU A 470 17.31 21.65 4.44
N TYR A 471 16.16 21.07 4.78
CA TYR A 471 16.04 19.64 5.06
C TYR A 471 16.46 18.79 3.85
N PHE A 472 16.00 19.14 2.63
CA PHE A 472 16.38 18.40 1.42
C PHE A 472 17.82 18.67 0.97
N LEU A 473 18.37 19.87 1.20
CA LEU A 473 19.79 20.13 1.01
C LEU A 473 20.66 19.28 1.94
N THR A 474 20.27 19.16 3.22
CA THR A 474 20.94 18.27 4.19
C THR A 474 20.82 16.82 3.75
N TRP A 475 19.67 16.42 3.21
CA TRP A 475 19.49 15.09 2.64
C TRP A 475 20.47 14.83 1.50
N LEU A 476 20.67 15.78 0.58
CA LEU A 476 21.67 15.64 -0.49
C LEU A 476 23.10 15.47 0.05
N ASP A 477 23.44 16.16 1.14
CA ASP A 477 24.73 15.99 1.83
C ASP A 477 24.87 14.61 2.49
N ASP A 478 23.81 14.12 3.12
CA ASP A 478 23.74 12.77 3.68
C ASP A 478 23.88 11.70 2.60
N LEU A 479 23.16 11.88 1.48
CA LEU A 479 23.16 10.98 0.33
C LEU A 479 24.55 10.91 -0.30
N SER A 480 25.20 12.05 -0.52
CA SER A 480 26.56 12.13 -1.05
C SER A 480 27.57 11.40 -0.15
N ARG A 481 27.41 11.48 1.18
CA ARG A 481 28.28 10.79 2.14
C ARG A 481 28.02 9.29 2.22
N GLU A 482 26.76 8.86 2.24
CA GLU A 482 26.38 7.44 2.35
C GLU A 482 26.91 6.64 1.14
N PHE A 483 26.96 7.28 -0.03
CA PHE A 483 27.34 6.65 -1.30
C PHE A 483 28.51 7.41 -1.95
N ALA A 484 29.53 7.72 -1.16
CA ALA A 484 30.67 8.53 -1.59
C ALA A 484 31.44 7.95 -2.79
N ASP A 485 31.43 6.63 -2.94
CA ASP A 485 32.16 5.91 -4.00
C ASP A 485 31.38 5.79 -5.33
N ASP A 486 30.10 6.21 -5.36
CA ASP A 486 29.27 6.18 -6.58
C ASP A 486 29.39 7.49 -7.37
N ALA A 487 30.25 7.51 -8.38
CA ALA A 487 30.50 8.68 -9.22
C ALA A 487 29.26 9.16 -10.00
N ASN A 488 28.36 8.26 -10.41
CA ASN A 488 27.13 8.64 -11.11
C ASN A 488 26.19 9.37 -10.16
N LEU A 489 26.04 8.85 -8.93
CA LEU A 489 25.28 9.55 -7.91
C LEU A 489 25.88 10.92 -7.56
N GLN A 490 27.20 11.03 -7.44
CA GLN A 490 27.81 12.33 -7.13
C GLN A 490 27.48 13.37 -8.21
N ALA A 491 27.43 12.95 -9.48
CA ALA A 491 26.97 13.81 -10.57
C ALA A 491 25.48 14.17 -10.44
N ASP A 492 24.61 13.21 -10.11
CA ASP A 492 23.18 13.45 -9.90
C ASP A 492 22.92 14.42 -8.73
N VAL A 493 23.65 14.26 -7.61
CA VAL A 493 23.57 15.18 -6.46
C VAL A 493 24.00 16.59 -6.84
N ALA A 494 25.09 16.73 -7.60
CA ALA A 494 25.56 18.02 -8.07
C ALA A 494 24.54 18.69 -9.02
N ALA A 495 23.85 17.90 -9.84
CA ALA A 495 22.81 18.39 -10.75
C ALA A 495 21.50 18.78 -10.01
N ALA A 496 21.14 18.07 -8.93
CA ALA A 496 19.93 18.33 -8.15
C ALA A 496 20.06 19.51 -7.19
N ARG A 497 21.27 19.80 -6.67
CA ARG A 497 21.49 20.83 -5.65
C ARG A 497 20.98 22.24 -6.03
N PRO A 498 21.23 22.76 -7.25
CA PRO A 498 20.78 24.10 -7.63
C PRO A 498 19.26 24.30 -7.53
N PHE A 499 18.47 23.27 -7.80
CA PHE A 499 17.01 23.31 -7.65
C PHE A 499 16.59 23.61 -6.20
N TRP A 500 17.21 22.91 -5.23
CA TRP A 500 16.91 23.10 -3.82
C TRP A 500 17.46 24.41 -3.25
N GLU A 501 18.62 24.87 -3.75
CA GLU A 501 19.18 26.18 -3.40
C GLU A 501 18.30 27.33 -3.92
N ASP A 502 17.73 27.19 -5.13
CA ASP A 502 16.76 28.14 -5.69
C ASP A 502 15.51 28.22 -4.82
N LEU A 503 14.90 27.07 -4.46
CA LEU A 503 13.74 27.04 -3.56
C LEU A 503 14.03 27.73 -2.22
N ARG A 504 15.19 27.43 -1.59
CA ARG A 504 15.62 28.10 -0.36
C ARG A 504 15.76 29.61 -0.54
N SER A 505 16.25 30.06 -1.70
CA SER A 505 16.42 31.50 -1.99
C SER A 505 15.10 32.24 -2.19
N ARG A 506 14.08 31.55 -2.72
CA ARG A 506 12.71 32.06 -2.95
C ARG A 506 11.78 31.85 -1.75
N ALA A 507 12.27 31.34 -0.63
CA ALA A 507 11.48 31.09 0.56
C ALA A 507 10.74 32.34 1.02
N ASN A 508 9.43 32.19 1.28
CA ASN A 508 8.53 33.26 1.71
C ASN A 508 7.86 32.96 3.06
N ALA A 509 8.29 31.89 3.73
CA ALA A 509 7.84 31.49 5.06
C ALA A 509 8.99 30.88 5.86
N ASP A 510 8.89 31.00 7.19
CA ASP A 510 9.70 30.30 8.20
C ASP A 510 9.01 30.30 9.57
#